data_AF-A0A925RY94-F1
#
_entry.id   AF-A0A925RY94-F1
#
_cell.length_a   1.000
_cell.length_b   1.000
_cell.length_c   1.000
_cell.angle_alpha   90.00
_cell.angle_beta   90.00
_cell.angle_gamma   90.00
#
_symmetry.space_group_name_H-M   'P 1'
#
loop_
_entity.id
_entity.type
_entity.pdbx_description
1 polymer ?
#
loop_
_entity_poly.entity_id
_entity_poly.type
_entity_poly.pdbx_seq_one_letter_code
_entity_poly.pdbx_strand_id
1 'polypeptide(L)'
;MATVEYSFFSVMFGIGPGGVVGVTWSHPGFDYGDAITVTAHPIRAILAVQNLRVFRDGSQVRLAFEVVNVGTRPEIAFGVGLGWVDR
;
A
#
# COMPACT_ATOMS: atom_id res chain seq x y z
N MET A 1 -8.00 12.76 20.74
CA MET A 1 -6.85 11.94 21.17
C MET A 1 -6.51 11.14 19.95
N ALA A 2 -5.30 11.30 19.40
CA ALA A 2 -4.94 10.65 18.15
C ALA A 2 -4.90 9.12 18.34
N THR A 3 -5.59 8.39 17.47
CA THR A 3 -5.60 6.92 17.44
C THR A 3 -4.66 6.42 16.36
N VAL A 4 -3.88 5.37 16.66
CA VAL A 4 -3.09 4.69 15.63
C VAL A 4 -3.82 3.44 15.19
N GLU A 5 -4.15 3.38 13.90
CA GLU A 5 -4.86 2.28 13.29
C GLU A 5 -3.98 1.59 12.24
N TYR A 6 -4.29 0.31 11.99
CA TYR A 6 -3.52 -0.52 11.08
C TYR A 6 -4.44 -1.42 10.25
N SER A 7 -3.98 -1.79 9.07
CA SER A 7 -4.63 -2.80 8.23
C SER A 7 -3.60 -3.60 7.46
N PHE A 8 -3.96 -4.86 7.18
CA PHE A 8 -3.11 -5.76 6.42
C PHE A 8 -3.93 -6.50 5.37
N PHE A 9 -3.33 -6.74 4.21
CA PHE A 9 -3.88 -7.63 3.20
C PHE A 9 -2.76 -8.26 2.39
N SER A 10 -3.10 -9.31 1.63
CA SER A 10 -2.15 -10.00 0.76
C SER A 10 -2.53 -9.78 -0.70
N VAL A 11 -1.51 -9.63 -1.54
CA VAL A 11 -1.65 -9.51 -3.00
C VAL A 11 -1.06 -10.75 -3.64
N MET A 12 -1.89 -11.47 -4.41
CA MET A 12 -1.53 -12.72 -5.08
C MET A 12 -1.40 -12.48 -6.59
N PHE A 13 -0.44 -11.64 -6.98
CA PHE A 13 -0.09 -11.38 -8.37
C PHE A 13 1.43 -11.45 -8.55
N GLY A 14 1.87 -12.18 -9.57
CA GLY A 14 3.29 -12.29 -9.88
C GLY A 14 3.84 -10.97 -10.44
N ILE A 15 4.92 -10.46 -9.85
CA ILE A 15 5.66 -9.29 -10.35
C ILE A 15 7.11 -9.67 -10.65
N GLY A 16 7.46 -9.62 -11.93
CA GLY A 16 8.84 -9.78 -12.40
C GLY A 16 9.74 -8.60 -12.00
N PRO A 17 11.06 -8.72 -12.17
CA PRO A 17 11.99 -7.61 -11.96
C PRO A 17 11.60 -6.36 -12.77
N GLY A 18 11.56 -5.19 -12.13
CA GLY A 18 11.09 -3.94 -12.72
C GLY A 18 9.57 -3.85 -12.92
N GLY A 19 8.82 -4.91 -12.59
CA GLY A 19 7.37 -4.94 -12.69
C GLY A 19 6.70 -4.06 -11.63
N VAL A 20 5.54 -3.51 -11.98
CA VAL A 20 4.77 -2.58 -11.16
C VAL A 20 3.35 -3.10 -10.99
N VAL A 21 2.83 -3.05 -9.76
CA VAL A 21 1.41 -3.28 -9.46
C VAL A 21 0.86 -2.02 -8.81
N GLY A 22 -0.15 -1.43 -9.46
CA GLY A 22 -0.96 -0.38 -8.87
C GLY A 22 -1.99 -0.95 -7.93
N VAL A 23 -2.06 -0.43 -6.72
CA VAL A 23 -3.04 -0.80 -5.71
C VAL A 23 -3.88 0.42 -5.38
N THR A 24 -5.20 0.27 -5.41
CA THR A 24 -6.15 1.26 -4.90
C THR A 24 -6.97 0.61 -3.81
N TRP A 25 -7.03 1.27 -2.65
CA TRP A 25 -7.67 0.76 -1.47
C TRP A 25 -8.56 1.85 -0.85
N SER A 26 -9.76 1.45 -0.44
CA SER A 26 -10.68 2.29 0.32
C SER A 26 -10.85 1.70 1.71
N HIS A 27 -10.66 2.52 2.74
CA HIS A 27 -10.92 2.13 4.11
C HIS A 27 -11.64 3.25 4.83
N PRO A 28 -12.68 2.97 5.63
CA PRO A 28 -13.45 4.00 6.31
C PRO A 28 -12.71 4.66 7.48
N GLY A 29 -11.55 4.13 7.87
CA GLY A 29 -10.82 4.57 9.07
C GLY A 29 -9.83 5.73 8.87
N PHE A 30 -9.51 6.14 7.64
CA PHE A 30 -8.59 7.25 7.39
C PHE A 30 -9.23 8.39 6.59
N ASP A 31 -8.79 9.61 6.88
CA ASP A 31 -9.26 10.85 6.29
C ASP A 31 -8.12 11.65 5.63
N TYR A 32 -8.51 12.72 4.95
CA TYR A 32 -7.54 13.67 4.40
C TYR A 32 -6.80 14.41 5.52
N GLY A 33 -5.47 14.36 5.47
CA GLY A 33 -4.61 15.03 6.44
C GLY A 33 -4.07 14.09 7.52
N ASP A 34 -4.47 12.83 7.51
CA ASP A 34 -3.88 11.79 8.36
C ASP A 34 -2.44 11.48 7.93
N ALA A 35 -1.61 11.14 8.91
CA ALA A 35 -0.28 10.62 8.64
C ALA A 35 -0.39 9.15 8.27
N ILE A 36 -0.11 8.80 7.00
CA ILE A 36 -0.29 7.45 6.46
C ILE A 36 1.07 6.86 6.07
N THR A 37 1.25 5.59 6.38
CA THR A 37 2.41 4.77 5.98
C THR A 37 1.93 3.51 5.26
N VAL A 38 2.72 3.08 4.26
CA VAL A 38 2.46 1.88 3.47
C VAL A 38 3.75 1.09 3.34
N THR A 39 3.69 -0.21 3.60
CA THR A 39 4.82 -1.13 3.48
C THR A 39 4.45 -2.33 2.64
N ALA A 40 5.39 -2.80 1.81
CA ALA A 40 5.28 -4.06 1.09
C ALA A 40 6.21 -5.09 1.75
N HIS A 41 5.69 -6.29 1.98
CA HIS A 41 6.38 -7.38 2.64
C HIS A 41 6.58 -8.53 1.63
N PRO A 42 7.74 -8.57 0.95
CA PRO A 42 8.06 -9.65 0.02
C PRO A 42 8.29 -10.97 0.74
N ILE A 43 8.13 -12.06 -0.01
CA ILE A 43 8.55 -13.40 0.42
C ILE A 43 10.01 -13.63 0.02
N ARG A 44 10.42 -13.17 -1.17
CA ARG A 44 11.75 -13.49 -1.74
C ARG A 44 12.35 -12.42 -2.66
N ALA A 45 11.59 -11.41 -3.05
CA ALA A 45 12.06 -10.27 -3.85
C ALA A 45 12.43 -9.05 -2.98
N ILE A 46 12.79 -7.95 -3.64
CA ILE A 46 12.94 -6.63 -2.99
C ILE A 46 11.85 -5.74 -3.58
N LEU A 47 10.97 -5.24 -2.72
CA LEU A 47 9.85 -4.41 -3.13
C LEU A 47 10.01 -2.99 -2.61
N ALA A 48 9.66 -2.03 -3.44
CA ALA A 48 9.51 -0.63 -3.07
C ALA A 48 8.04 -0.24 -3.18
N VAL A 49 7.58 0.58 -2.23
CA VAL A 49 6.30 1.28 -2.36
C VAL A 49 6.58 2.69 -2.87
N GLN A 50 5.86 3.12 -3.89
CA GLN A 50 6.03 4.44 -4.48
C GLN A 50 4.69 5.04 -4.91
N ASN A 51 4.72 6.29 -5.38
CA ASN A 51 3.55 6.99 -5.93
C ASN A 51 2.33 6.92 -4.99
N LEU A 52 2.57 7.04 -3.68
CA LEU A 52 1.53 7.07 -2.65
C LEU A 52 0.72 8.36 -2.76
N ARG A 53 -0.60 8.24 -2.82
CA ARG A 53 -1.53 9.36 -2.97
C ARG A 53 -2.84 9.06 -2.25
N VAL A 54 -3.31 10.05 -1.51
CA VAL A 54 -4.66 10.07 -0.93
C VAL A 54 -5.53 10.94 -1.81
N PHE A 55 -6.66 10.40 -2.25
CA PHE A 55 -7.59 11.11 -3.12
C PHE A 55 -9.04 10.89 -2.69
N ARG A 56 -9.93 11.82 -3.08
CA ARG A 56 -11.37 11.67 -2.91
C ARG A 56 -11.96 11.04 -4.16
N ASP A 57 -12.79 10.02 -3.98
CA ASP A 57 -13.60 9.40 -5.03
C ASP A 57 -15.06 9.41 -4.60
N GLY A 58 -15.78 10.46 -5.02
CA GLY A 58 -17.13 10.76 -4.52
C GLY A 58 -17.14 11.12 -3.03
N SER A 59 -17.88 10.35 -2.22
CA SER A 59 -17.91 10.52 -0.76
C SER A 59 -16.80 9.76 -0.03
N GLN A 60 -16.04 8.90 -0.71
CA GLN A 60 -15.01 8.06 -0.11
C GLN A 60 -13.63 8.72 -0.20
N VAL A 61 -12.84 8.58 0.86
CA VAL A 61 -11.40 8.80 0.81
C VAL A 61 -10.73 7.49 0.40
N ARG A 62 -9.79 7.57 -0.53
CA ARG A 62 -9.07 6.42 -1.08
C ARG A 62 -7.58 6.64 -1.04
N LEU A 63 -6.85 5.53 -0.93
CA LEU A 63 -5.41 5.47 -1.00
C LEU A 63 -5.03 4.74 -2.29
N ALA A 64 -4.15 5.32 -3.09
CA ALA A 64 -3.49 4.60 -4.17
C ALA A 64 -1.97 4.66 -4.02
N PHE A 65 -1.33 3.57 -4.39
CA PHE A 65 0.11 3.43 -4.38
C PHE A 65 0.53 2.38 -5.41
N GLU A 66 1.83 2.33 -5.68
CA GLU A 66 2.44 1.32 -6.52
C GLU A 66 3.42 0.49 -5.71
N VAL A 67 3.40 -0.82 -5.97
CA VAL A 67 4.44 -1.73 -5.50
C VAL A 67 5.29 -2.10 -6.71
N VAL A 68 6.60 -1.86 -6.57
CA VAL A 68 7.58 -2.14 -7.63
C VAL A 68 8.55 -3.19 -7.15
N ASN A 69 8.80 -4.18 -7.99
CA ASN A 69 9.91 -5.10 -7.77
C ASN A 69 11.22 -4.45 -8.23
N VAL A 70 11.99 -3.95 -7.27
CA VAL A 70 13.31 -3.33 -7.50
C VAL A 70 14.45 -4.35 -7.35
N GLY A 71 14.12 -5.61 -7.06
CA GLY A 71 15.07 -6.71 -7.00
C GLY A 71 15.27 -7.42 -8.34
N THR A 72 16.12 -8.44 -8.34
CA THR A 72 16.43 -9.27 -9.52
C THR A 72 15.62 -10.56 -9.60
N ARG A 73 14.85 -10.89 -8.56
CA ARG A 73 14.04 -12.11 -8.46
C ARG A 73 12.56 -11.78 -8.61
N PRO A 74 11.76 -12.62 -9.29
CA PRO A 74 10.32 -12.43 -9.35
C PRO A 74 9.65 -12.70 -7.99
N GLU A 75 8.63 -11.91 -7.66
CA GLU A 75 7.75 -12.14 -6.52
C GLU A 75 6.44 -12.75 -7.01
N ILE A 76 5.88 -13.71 -6.28
CA ILE A 76 4.61 -14.36 -6.64
C ILE A 76 3.45 -13.89 -5.77
N ALA A 77 3.77 -13.36 -4.60
CA ALA A 77 2.84 -12.80 -3.65
C ALA A 77 3.57 -11.91 -2.65
N PHE A 78 2.88 -10.92 -2.10
CA PHE A 78 3.43 -10.09 -1.04
C PHE A 78 2.32 -9.61 -0.10
N GLY A 79 2.71 -9.32 1.14
CA GLY A 79 1.85 -8.65 2.10
C GLY A 79 1.91 -7.13 1.91
N VAL A 80 0.83 -6.44 2.23
CA VAL A 80 0.80 -4.99 2.36
C VAL A 80 0.37 -4.64 3.78
N GLY A 81 1.18 -3.81 4.44
CA GLY A 81 0.86 -3.18 5.70
C GLY A 81 0.49 -1.72 5.48
N LEU A 82 -0.57 -1.28 6.14
CA LEU A 82 -1.03 0.11 6.17
C LEU A 82 -1.14 0.54 7.62
N GLY A 83 -0.62 1.72 7.94
CA GLY A 83 -0.75 2.32 9.26
C GLY A 83 -1.05 3.80 9.16
N TRP A 84 -1.98 4.29 9.96
CA TRP A 84 -2.33 5.71 9.98
C TRP A 84 -2.61 6.21 11.40
N VAL A 85 -2.46 7.53 11.56
CA VAL A 85 -2.79 8.24 12.79
C VAL A 85 -3.96 9.15 12.50
N ASP A 86 -5.10 8.89 13.15
CA ASP A 86 -6.27 9.78 13.09
C ASP A 86 -5.93 11.12 13.78
N ARG A 87 -6.55 12.19 13.28
CA ARG A 87 -6.30 13.55 13.76
C ARG A 87 -7.37 14.05 14.71
#